data_AF-A0A822LBF7-F1
#
_entry.id   AF-A0A822LBF7-F1
#
_cell.length_a   1.000
_cell.length_b   1.000
_cell.length_c   1.000
_cell.angle_alpha   90.00
_cell.angle_beta   90.00
_cell.angle_gamma   90.00
#
_symmetry.space_group_name_H-M   'P 1'
#
loop_
_entity.id
_entity.type
_entity.pdbx_description
1 polymer ?
#
loop_
_entity_poly.entity_id
_entity_poly.type
_entity_poly.pdbx_seq_one_letter_code
_entity_poly.pdbx_strand_id
1 'polypeptide(L)'
;MEKQNVLYFTMFSLGSPSNGASICCLNHVLRLSQDSNINLFVVATGTENQREATAVQLDKFGVEHYFIPLQEAPWKSWTKLKCFLNFGLPFFFRYYHEFDSFNQEHISNYIVNLCKKILLRSSSLMI
;
A
#
# COMPACT_ATOMS: atom_id res chain seq x y z
N MET A 1 -27.77 -9.90 -6.75
CA MET A 1 -26.49 -10.63 -6.70
C MET A 1 -25.66 -10.01 -5.61
N GLU A 2 -24.98 -10.82 -4.80
CA GLU A 2 -24.05 -10.30 -3.79
C GLU A 2 -22.85 -9.65 -4.48
N LYS A 3 -22.42 -8.48 -3.99
CA LYS A 3 -21.24 -7.80 -4.53
C LYS A 3 -19.96 -8.47 -4.01
N GLN A 4 -18.95 -8.59 -4.87
CA GLN A 4 -17.62 -9.04 -4.48
C GLN A 4 -16.87 -7.91 -3.78
N ASN A 5 -16.44 -8.14 -2.54
CA ASN A 5 -15.58 -7.21 -1.81
C ASN A 5 -14.13 -7.36 -2.30
N VAL A 6 -13.54 -6.27 -2.80
CA VAL A 6 -12.16 -6.23 -3.31
C VAL A 6 -11.35 -5.24 -2.50
N LEU A 7 -10.21 -5.70 -1.97
CA LEU A 7 -9.23 -4.84 -1.31
C LEU A 7 -8.05 -4.60 -2.26
N TYR A 8 -7.89 -3.36 -2.70
CA TYR A 8 -6.75 -2.92 -3.50
C TYR A 8 -5.69 -2.32 -2.59
N PHE A 9 -4.57 -3.04 -2.43
CA PHE A 9 -3.43 -2.57 -1.66
C PHE A 9 -2.35 -2.01 -2.58
N THR A 10 -1.81 -0.83 -2.24
CA THR A 10 -0.67 -0.24 -2.96
C THR A 10 0.35 0.38 -2.03
N MET A 11 1.61 0.23 -2.38
CA MET A 11 2.75 0.88 -1.77
C MET A 11 3.73 1.28 -2.87
N PHE A 12 4.13 2.54 -2.91
CA PHE A 12 5.13 3.00 -3.88
C PHE A 12 6.06 4.05 -3.27
N SER A 13 7.33 3.67 -3.14
CA SER A 13 8.44 4.50 -2.62
C SER A 13 8.94 5.52 -3.65
N LEU A 14 8.59 5.38 -4.93
CA LEU A 14 9.12 6.27 -5.96
C LEU A 14 8.29 7.56 -5.99
N GLY A 15 8.68 8.49 -5.13
CA GLY A 15 8.16 9.85 -5.01
C GLY A 15 8.47 10.73 -6.22
N SER A 16 8.15 10.27 -7.44
CA SER A 16 8.17 11.15 -8.60
C SER A 16 6.93 12.06 -8.56
N PRO A 17 7.09 13.39 -8.46
CA PRO A 17 5.97 14.33 -8.51
C PRO A 17 5.18 14.26 -9.83
N SER A 18 5.74 13.63 -10.86
CA SER A 18 5.15 13.51 -12.20
C SER A 18 3.81 12.76 -12.25
N ASN A 19 3.48 11.96 -11.23
CA ASN A 19 2.19 11.25 -11.15
C ASN A 19 1.16 11.98 -10.26
N GLY A 20 1.38 13.26 -9.97
CA GLY A 20 0.54 14.02 -9.05
C GLY A 20 0.58 13.46 -7.63
N ALA A 21 1.65 12.74 -7.27
CA ALA A 21 1.87 12.06 -5.98
C ALA A 21 0.85 10.98 -5.57
N SER A 22 -0.03 10.51 -6.46
CA SER A 22 -0.93 9.38 -6.18
C SER A 22 -0.15 8.06 -6.13
N ILE A 23 -0.40 7.24 -5.11
CA ILE A 23 0.28 5.95 -4.88
C ILE A 23 -0.45 4.81 -5.61
N CYS A 24 -1.66 5.04 -6.14
CA CYS A 24 -2.45 4.01 -6.84
C CYS A 24 -2.47 4.23 -8.36
N CYS A 25 -2.63 3.13 -9.11
CA CYS A 25 -2.90 3.20 -10.53
C CYS A 25 -4.34 3.69 -10.74
N LEU A 26 -4.50 4.99 -11.02
CA LEU A 26 -5.80 5.66 -11.12
C LEU A 26 -6.73 4.99 -12.15
N ASN A 27 -6.21 4.61 -13.31
CA ASN A 27 -6.99 3.93 -14.34
C ASN A 27 -7.50 2.55 -13.87
N HIS A 28 -6.73 1.84 -13.06
CA HIS A 28 -7.14 0.54 -12.53
C HIS A 28 -8.22 0.71 -11.46
N VAL A 29 -8.02 1.64 -10.52
CA VAL A 29 -9.03 1.95 -9.49
C VAL A 29 -10.33 2.42 -10.12
N LEU A 30 -10.28 3.31 -11.10
CA LEU A 30 -11.46 3.82 -11.80
C LEU A 30 -12.27 2.69 -12.47
N ARG A 31 -11.60 1.75 -13.14
CA ARG A 31 -12.29 0.62 -13.78
C ARG A 31 -12.95 -0.30 -12.75
N LEU A 32 -12.25 -0.58 -11.65
CA LEU A 32 -12.81 -1.40 -10.56
C LEU A 32 -13.98 -0.70 -9.85
N SER A 33 -13.91 0.62 -9.66
CA SER A 33 -14.98 1.38 -8.99
C SER A 33 -16.23 1.53 -9.85
N GLN A 34 -16.11 1.42 -11.17
CA GLN A 34 -17.24 1.45 -12.10
C GLN A 34 -17.95 0.09 -12.23
N ASP A 35 -17.35 -1.00 -11.78
CA ASP A 35 -18.01 -2.31 -11.81
C ASP A 35 -19.06 -2.41 -10.69
N SER A 36 -20.33 -2.44 -11.09
CA SER A 36 -21.47 -2.52 -10.17
C SER A 36 -21.48 -3.77 -9.27
N ASN A 37 -20.76 -4.83 -9.67
CA ASN A 37 -20.66 -6.08 -8.89
C ASN A 37 -19.53 -6.04 -7.87
N ILE A 38 -18.71 -4.99 -7.86
CA ILE A 38 -17.57 -4.86 -6.95
C ILE A 38 -17.88 -3.83 -5.87
N ASN A 39 -17.45 -4.14 -4.65
CA ASN A 39 -17.33 -3.19 -3.57
C ASN A 39 -15.84 -3.00 -3.27
N LEU A 40 -15.28 -1.88 -3.75
CA LEU A 40 -13.85 -1.63 -3.76
C LEU A 40 -13.42 -0.83 -2.51
N PHE A 41 -12.40 -1.34 -1.83
CA PHE A 41 -11.68 -0.65 -0.76
C PHE A 41 -10.23 -0.46 -1.17
N VAL A 42 -9.67 0.74 -0.98
CA VAL A 42 -8.26 1.01 -1.28
C VAL A 42 -7.47 1.21 0.00
N VAL A 43 -6.34 0.52 0.14
CA VAL A 43 -5.39 0.75 1.21
C VAL A 43 -4.07 1.19 0.58
N ALA A 44 -3.69 2.44 0.83
CA ALA A 44 -2.45 3.02 0.31
C ALA A 44 -1.46 3.24 1.45
N THR A 45 -0.17 3.12 1.16
CA THR A 45 0.89 3.48 2.11
C THR A 45 2.03 4.26 1.44
N GLY A 46 2.46 5.34 2.09
CA GLY A 46 3.47 6.26 1.58
C GLY A 46 3.73 7.44 2.53
N THR A 47 4.24 8.54 1.98
CA THR A 47 4.49 9.81 2.66
C THR A 47 3.22 10.66 2.81
N GLU A 48 3.22 11.64 3.71
CA GLU A 48 2.05 12.52 3.94
C GLU A 48 1.65 13.31 2.68
N ASN A 49 2.62 13.79 1.89
CA ASN A 49 2.32 14.48 0.63
C ASN A 49 1.57 13.57 -0.35
N GLN A 50 1.89 12.28 -0.36
CA GLN A 50 1.23 11.30 -1.20
C GLN A 50 -0.15 10.91 -0.66
N ARG A 51 -0.37 11.00 0.66
CA ARG A 51 -1.68 10.79 1.29
C ARG A 51 -2.72 11.73 0.71
N GLU A 52 -2.44 13.03 0.72
CA GLU A 52 -3.39 14.06 0.27
C GLU A 52 -3.73 13.88 -1.21
N ALA A 53 -2.70 13.71 -2.04
CA ALA A 53 -2.86 13.47 -3.46
C ALA A 53 -3.68 12.21 -3.77
N THR A 54 -3.41 11.11 -3.07
CA THR A 54 -4.12 9.85 -3.24
C THR A 54 -5.58 9.98 -2.78
N ALA A 55 -5.82 10.60 -1.62
CA ALA A 55 -7.16 10.79 -1.07
C ALA A 55 -8.06 11.59 -2.03
N VAL A 56 -7.56 12.73 -2.52
CA VAL A 56 -8.30 13.59 -3.47
C VAL A 56 -8.74 12.84 -4.73
N GLN A 57 -7.93 11.91 -5.23
CA GLN A 57 -8.29 11.13 -6.41
C GLN A 57 -9.28 10.01 -6.09
N LEU A 58 -9.11 9.33 -4.96
CA LEU A 58 -10.01 8.24 -4.55
C LEU A 58 -11.40 8.75 -4.18
N ASP A 59 -11.47 9.95 -3.57
CA ASP A 59 -12.74 10.63 -3.27
C ASP A 59 -13.52 10.96 -4.54
N LYS A 60 -12.83 11.39 -5.63
CA LYS A 60 -13.48 11.64 -6.93
C LYS A 60 -14.12 10.38 -7.52
N PHE A 61 -13.59 9.20 -7.20
CA PHE A 61 -14.13 7.93 -7.66
C PHE A 61 -15.18 7.35 -6.71
N GLY A 62 -15.45 8.00 -5.57
CA GLY A 62 -16.37 7.51 -4.56
C GLY A 62 -15.89 6.21 -3.88
N VAL A 63 -14.56 6.01 -3.81
CA VAL A 63 -13.97 4.77 -3.28
C VAL A 63 -13.59 4.95 -1.82
N GLU A 64 -14.06 4.05 -0.97
CA GLU A 64 -13.65 4.01 0.44
C GLU A 64 -12.16 3.64 0.53
N HIS A 65 -11.40 4.45 1.25
CA HIS A 65 -9.96 4.29 1.28
C HIS A 65 -9.33 4.59 2.65
N TYR A 66 -8.18 3.97 2.85
CA TYR A 66 -7.39 4.04 4.07
C TYR A 66 -5.95 4.33 3.72
N PHE A 67 -5.33 5.20 4.52
CA PHE A 67 -3.92 5.51 4.38
C PHE A 67 -3.13 5.02 5.58
N ILE A 68 -2.01 4.37 5.32
CA ILE A 68 -1.07 3.91 6.34
C ILE A 68 0.23 4.68 6.12
N PRO A 69 0.62 5.60 7.02
CA PRO A 69 1.88 6.31 6.86
C PRO A 69 3.04 5.32 6.88
N LEU A 70 3.97 5.48 5.94
CA LEU A 70 5.20 4.70 5.94
C LEU A 70 6.02 5.11 7.17
N GLN A 71 6.17 4.19 8.13
CA GLN A 71 7.11 4.40 9.23
C GLN A 71 8.51 4.10 8.71
N GLU A 72 9.41 5.08 8.75
CA GLU A 72 10.82 4.81 8.52
C GLU A 72 11.26 3.75 9.53
N ALA A 73 11.64 2.57 9.05
CA ALA A 73 12.20 1.54 9.91
C ALA A 73 13.43 2.14 10.64
N PRO A 74 13.63 1.87 11.94
CA PRO A 74 14.75 2.39 12.72
C PRO A 74 16.06 1.69 12.34
N TRP A 75 16.49 1.78 11.08
CA TRP A 75 17.77 1.28 10.58
C TRP A 75 18.93 2.22 10.92
N LYS A 76 18.89 2.88 12.09
CA LYS A 76 20.01 3.70 12.58
C LYS A 76 21.09 2.91 13.32
N SER A 77 21.00 1.59 13.47
CA SER A 77 22.01 0.86 14.27
C SER A 77 22.44 -0.54 13.82
N TRP A 78 22.07 -1.00 12.61
CA TRP A 78 22.73 -2.18 12.05
C TRP A 78 24.02 -1.69 11.39
N THR A 79 25.15 -1.89 12.08
CA THR A 79 26.48 -1.51 11.57
C THR A 79 26.63 -2.01 10.14
N LYS A 80 26.86 -1.06 9.21
CA LYS A 80 26.93 -1.27 7.75
C LYS A 80 27.69 -2.54 7.33
N LEU A 81 28.67 -2.96 8.13
CA LEU A 81 29.50 -4.13 7.88
C LEU A 81 28.78 -5.47 8.08
N LYS A 82 27.97 -5.65 9.13
CA LYS A 82 27.26 -6.93 9.37
C LYS A 82 26.10 -7.15 8.39
N CYS A 83 25.41 -6.07 8.01
CA CYS A 83 24.39 -6.13 6.97
C CYS A 83 25.00 -6.40 5.59
N PHE A 84 26.14 -5.80 5.28
CA PHE A 84 26.85 -6.05 4.02
C PHE A 84 27.40 -7.49 3.93
N LEU A 85 27.89 -8.06 5.02
CA LEU A 85 28.42 -9.43 5.02
C LEU A 85 27.33 -10.50 4.98
N ASN A 86 26.25 -10.35 5.76
CA ASN A 86 25.19 -11.36 5.82
C ASN A 86 24.17 -11.24 4.68
N PHE A 87 23.94 -10.01 4.18
CA PHE A 87 22.97 -9.75 3.12
C PHE A 87 23.65 -9.19 1.88
N GLY A 88 24.58 -8.24 1.99
CA GLY A 88 25.21 -7.60 0.82
C GLY A 88 25.92 -8.56 -0.13
N LEU A 89 26.72 -9.53 0.35
CA LEU A 89 27.52 -10.39 -0.54
C LEU A 89 26.68 -11.34 -1.42
N PRO A 90 25.71 -12.12 -0.88
CA PRO A 90 24.83 -12.95 -1.71
C PRO A 90 23.88 -12.14 -2.59
N PHE A 91 23.59 -10.89 -2.21
CA PHE A 91 22.56 -10.04 -2.80
C PHE A 91 23.08 -9.13 -3.91
N PHE A 92 24.33 -8.64 -3.80
CA PHE A 92 25.00 -7.87 -4.86
C PHE A 92 25.09 -8.64 -6.17
N PHE A 93 25.24 -9.97 -6.09
CA PHE A 93 25.31 -10.83 -7.27
C PHE A 93 23.96 -11.32 -7.79
N ARG A 94 22.88 -11.22 -6.99
CA ARG A 94 21.61 -11.88 -7.29
C ARG A 94 20.43 -10.93 -7.52
N TYR A 95 20.44 -9.73 -6.93
CA TYR A 95 19.27 -8.84 -6.87
C TYR A 95 19.62 -7.34 -6.81
N TYR A 96 20.65 -6.88 -7.54
CA TYR A 96 21.09 -5.47 -7.57
C TYR A 96 19.95 -4.46 -7.85
N HIS A 97 18.90 -4.87 -8.59
CA HIS A 97 17.78 -4.00 -8.96
C HIS A 97 16.62 -3.94 -7.94
N GLU A 98 16.66 -4.72 -6.85
CA GLU A 98 15.52 -4.86 -5.91
C GLU A 98 15.77 -4.21 -4.54
N PHE A 99 16.72 -3.28 -4.46
CA PHE A 99 17.14 -2.67 -3.18
C PHE A 99 15.99 -1.99 -2.40
N ASP A 100 14.91 -1.60 -3.08
CA ASP A 100 13.77 -0.88 -2.48
C ASP A 100 12.70 -1.79 -1.82
N SER A 101 12.77 -3.12 -1.95
CA SER A 101 11.71 -4.03 -1.49
C SER A 101 11.87 -4.54 -0.03
N PHE A 102 12.98 -4.24 0.65
CA PHE A 102 13.30 -4.79 1.99
C PHE A 102 12.56 -4.15 3.18
N ASN A 103 11.84 -3.06 2.97
CA ASN A 103 11.14 -2.33 4.05
C ASN A 103 9.67 -2.76 4.25
N GLN A 104 9.27 -4.00 3.95
CA GLN A 104 7.84 -4.37 3.97
C GLN A 104 7.36 -5.12 5.23
N GLU A 105 8.25 -5.53 6.14
CA GLU A 105 7.84 -6.34 7.30
C GLU A 105 6.92 -5.61 8.30
N HIS A 106 7.07 -4.29 8.47
CA HIS A 106 6.27 -3.51 9.42
C HIS A 106 4.84 -3.23 8.95
N ILE A 107 4.56 -3.42 7.66
CA ILE A 107 3.25 -3.19 7.05
C ILE A 107 2.31 -4.40 7.26
N SER A 108 2.87 -5.60 7.45
CA SER A 108 2.12 -6.86 7.44
C SER A 108 1.04 -6.93 8.55
N ASN A 109 1.39 -6.64 9.81
CA ASN A 109 0.45 -6.80 10.93
C ASN A 109 -0.68 -5.76 10.93
N TYR A 110 -0.38 -4.52 10.50
CA TYR A 110 -1.39 -3.47 10.43
C TYR A 110 -2.38 -3.71 9.29
N ILE A 111 -1.91 -4.14 8.12
CA ILE A 111 -2.79 -4.55 7.01
C ILE A 111 -3.70 -5.67 7.45
N VAL A 112 -3.18 -6.71 8.10
CA VAL A 112 -4.00 -7.84 8.56
C VAL A 112 -5.13 -7.38 9.49
N ASN A 113 -4.85 -6.46 10.42
CA ASN A 113 -5.87 -5.91 11.31
C ASN A 113 -6.87 -5.00 10.59
N LEU A 114 -6.42 -4.22 9.61
CA LEU A 114 -7.28 -3.39 8.78
C LEU A 114 -8.21 -4.25 7.90
N CYS A 115 -7.68 -5.29 7.26
CA CYS A 115 -8.47 -6.28 6.51
C CYS A 115 -9.54 -6.91 7.40
N LYS A 116 -9.18 -7.34 8.62
CA LYS A 116 -10.16 -7.86 9.59
C LYS A 116 -11.25 -6.84 9.90
N LYS A 117 -10.90 -5.57 10.11
CA LYS A 117 -11.87 -4.51 10.40
C LYS A 117 -12.82 -4.24 9.23
N ILE A 118 -12.30 -4.22 8.01
CA ILE A 118 -13.10 -4.04 6.79
C ILE A 118 -14.04 -5.23 6.62
N LEU A 119 -13.54 -6.47 6.73
CA LEU A 119 -14.35 -7.68 6.63
C LEU A 119 -15.47 -7.73 7.68
N LEU A 120 -15.17 -7.39 8.94
CA LEU A 120 -16.17 -7.36 10.03
C LEU A 120 -17.25 -6.30 9.84
N ARG A 121 -16.92 -5.15 9.23
CA ARG A 121 -17.90 -4.12 8.86
C ARG A 121 -18.86 -4.61 7.78
N SER A 122 -18.34 -5.28 6.76
CA SER A 122 -19.16 -5.87 5.69
C SER A 122 -20.12 -6.93 6.21
N SER A 123 -19.75 -7.68 7.26
CA SER A 123 -20.63 -8.66 7.92
C SER A 123 -21.73 -8.03 8.76
N SER A 124 -21.51 -6.82 9.29
CA SER A 124 -22.46 -6.12 10.17
C SER A 124 -23.56 -5.37 9.40
N LEU A 125 -23.39 -5.19 8.08
CA LEU A 125 -24.36 -4.57 7.17
C LEU A 125 -25.32 -5.60 6.52
N MET A 126 -25.25 -6.87 6.92
CA MET A 126 -26.10 -7.98 6.44
C MET A 126 -27.24 -8.38 7.40
N ILE A 127 -27.60 -7.51 8.36
CA ILE A 127 -28.81 -7.64 9.20
C ILE A 127 -29.76 -6.50 8.84
#